data_AF-X1UEZ7-F1
#
_entry.id   AF-X1UEZ7-F1
#
_cell.length_a   1.000
_cell.length_b   1.000
_cell.length_c   1.000
_cell.angle_alpha   90.00
_cell.angle_beta   90.00
_cell.angle_gamma   90.00
#
_symmetry.space_group_name_H-M   'P 1'
#
loop_
_entity.id
_entity.type
_entity.pdbx_description
1 polymer ?
#
loop_
_entity_poly.entity_id
_entity_poly.type
_entity_poly.pdbx_seq_one_letter_code
_entity_poly.pdbx_strand_id
1 'polypeptide(L)'
;YEFDHFSKMKVDIIPSYLGANSRMLHNSVKDGVDGIVLQSLGAGHIPESMLDGIEGAISASIPVVLSSRTMKGRFLTDTYGFIGAEKYLRNIGVIFGEDLTSQKVRMKLLVLLSTERSFEEIRHEFEKNYYK
;
A
#
# COMPACT_ATOMS: atom_id res chain seq x y z
N TYR A 1 -13.60 10.57 21.91
CA TYR A 1 -12.41 10.19 22.70
C TYR A 1 -11.58 9.10 22.01
N GLU A 2 -12.10 7.97 21.52
CA GLU A 2 -11.37 7.11 20.53
C GLU A 2 -11.86 7.31 19.08
N PHE A 3 -13.18 7.43 18.90
CA PHE A 3 -13.77 7.64 17.56
C PHE A 3 -13.32 8.94 16.87
N ASP A 4 -12.97 9.96 17.66
CA ASP A 4 -12.48 11.26 17.16
C ASP A 4 -11.04 11.18 16.65
N HIS A 5 -10.24 10.24 17.16
CA HIS A 5 -8.91 9.95 16.62
C HIS A 5 -9.03 9.18 15.30
N PHE A 6 -9.87 8.15 15.29
CA PHE A 6 -10.14 7.35 14.09
C PHE A 6 -10.75 8.18 12.94
N SER A 7 -11.63 9.15 13.23
CA SER A 7 -12.25 10.01 12.22
C SER A 7 -11.31 11.03 11.59
N LYS A 8 -10.18 11.32 12.23
CA LYS A 8 -9.15 12.25 11.74
C LYS A 8 -8.08 11.56 10.89
N MET A 9 -7.96 10.24 11.00
CA MET A 9 -7.02 9.46 10.21
C MET A 9 -7.37 9.48 8.72
N LYS A 10 -6.35 9.68 7.90
CA LYS A 10 -6.42 9.75 6.44
C LYS A 10 -5.65 8.59 5.85
N VAL A 11 -6.39 7.67 5.23
CA VAL A 11 -5.82 6.63 4.39
C VAL A 11 -6.39 6.77 2.99
N ASP A 12 -5.52 7.07 2.04
CA ASP A 12 -5.89 7.26 0.64
C ASP A 12 -5.89 5.94 -0.14
N ILE A 13 -6.74 5.84 -1.16
CA ILE A 13 -6.70 4.75 -2.15
C ILE A 13 -6.27 5.35 -3.48
N ILE A 14 -5.12 4.92 -3.99
CA ILE A 14 -4.53 5.46 -5.23
C ILE A 14 -4.54 4.36 -6.30
N PRO A 15 -5.26 4.55 -7.43
CA PRO A 15 -5.27 3.59 -8.51
C PRO A 15 -4.02 3.70 -9.40
N SER A 16 -3.47 2.57 -9.81
CA SER A 16 -2.53 2.49 -10.93
C SER A 16 -3.26 2.22 -12.24
N TYR A 17 -2.75 2.77 -13.33
CA TYR A 17 -3.30 2.61 -14.68
C TYR A 17 -2.23 2.99 -15.71
N LEU A 18 -2.48 2.71 -16.99
CA LEU A 18 -1.57 3.11 -18.06
C LEU A 18 -1.42 4.64 -18.08
N GLY A 19 -0.19 5.12 -17.92
CA GLY A 19 0.09 6.56 -17.82
C GLY A 19 -0.07 7.17 -16.42
N ALA A 20 -0.33 6.35 -15.39
CA ALA A 20 -0.29 6.81 -14.01
C ALA A 20 1.15 7.25 -13.63
N ASN A 21 1.26 8.26 -12.78
CA ASN A 21 2.51 8.80 -12.28
C ASN A 21 2.39 9.15 -10.78
N SER A 22 3.48 9.64 -10.20
CA SER A 22 3.56 9.95 -8.77
C SER A 22 2.77 11.16 -8.29
N ARG A 23 2.02 11.88 -9.15
CA ARG A 23 1.29 13.10 -8.74
C ARG A 23 0.39 12.89 -7.52
N MET A 24 -0.39 11.81 -7.50
CA MET A 24 -1.29 11.53 -6.37
C MET A 24 -0.51 11.14 -5.11
N LEU A 25 0.53 10.31 -5.27
CA LEU A 25 1.40 9.90 -4.16
C LEU A 25 2.08 11.12 -3.52
N HIS A 26 2.66 12.01 -4.34
CA HIS A 26 3.28 13.25 -3.85
C HIS A 26 2.31 14.15 -3.10
N ASN A 27 1.06 14.26 -3.57
CA ASN A 27 0.04 15.03 -2.87
C ASN A 27 -0.29 14.40 -1.52
N SER A 28 -0.52 13.08 -1.46
CA SER A 28 -0.79 12.38 -0.20
C SER A 28 0.37 12.51 0.80
N VAL A 29 1.62 12.39 0.34
CA VAL A 29 2.81 12.60 1.19
C VAL A 29 2.86 14.03 1.71
N LYS A 30 2.65 15.02 0.84
CA LYS A 30 2.63 16.45 1.21
C LYS A 30 1.51 16.76 2.22
N ASP A 31 0.36 16.12 2.08
CA ASP A 31 -0.80 16.31 2.96
C ASP A 31 -0.65 15.57 4.30
N GLY A 32 0.41 14.78 4.47
CA GLY A 32 0.72 14.05 5.71
C GLY A 32 -0.33 12.99 6.03
N VAL A 33 -0.73 12.19 5.04
CA VAL A 33 -1.67 11.09 5.28
C VAL A 33 -1.05 10.00 6.16
N ASP A 34 -1.87 9.28 6.90
CA ASP A 34 -1.44 8.23 7.82
C ASP A 34 -1.15 6.90 7.10
N GLY A 35 -1.61 6.75 5.85
CA GLY A 35 -1.35 5.56 5.05
C GLY A 35 -1.87 5.66 3.62
N ILE A 36 -1.37 4.78 2.76
CA ILE A 36 -1.71 4.72 1.35
C ILE A 36 -2.04 3.27 0.96
N VAL A 37 -3.18 3.08 0.32
CA VAL A 37 -3.53 1.84 -0.36
C VAL A 37 -3.30 2.03 -1.86
N LEU A 38 -2.32 1.32 -2.41
CA LEU A 38 -1.97 1.41 -3.82
C LEU A 38 -2.63 0.28 -4.60
N GLN A 39 -3.52 0.60 -5.53
CA GLN A 39 -4.15 -0.41 -6.37
C GLN A 39 -3.25 -0.77 -7.56
N SER A 40 -2.69 -1.97 -7.57
CA SER A 40 -1.80 -2.46 -8.61
C SER A 40 -2.53 -3.05 -9.81
N LEU A 41 -1.78 -3.24 -10.88
CA LEU A 41 -2.20 -3.97 -12.06
C LEU A 41 -1.96 -5.47 -11.84
N GLY A 42 -2.96 -6.29 -12.20
CA GLY A 42 -2.85 -7.75 -12.25
C GLY A 42 -2.22 -8.36 -11.01
N ALA A 43 -1.11 -9.06 -11.20
CA ALA A 43 -0.40 -9.85 -10.21
C ALA A 43 0.43 -9.05 -9.19
N GLY A 44 0.39 -7.71 -9.21
CA GLY A 44 1.17 -6.87 -8.29
C GLY A 44 2.15 -5.93 -8.99
N HIS A 45 1.84 -5.48 -10.21
CA HIS A 45 2.73 -4.60 -10.97
C HIS A 45 2.27 -3.15 -10.93
N ILE A 46 3.24 -2.24 -10.96
CA ILE A 46 3.04 -0.79 -10.96
C ILE A 46 3.88 -0.17 -12.09
N PRO A 47 3.39 0.89 -12.78
CA PRO A 47 4.23 1.65 -13.70
C PRO A 47 5.46 2.24 -13.00
N GLU A 48 6.63 2.17 -13.65
CA GLU A 48 7.89 2.74 -13.13
C GLU A 48 7.78 4.23 -12.77
N SER A 49 6.94 4.98 -13.50
CA SER A 49 6.64 6.40 -13.26
C SER A 49 5.92 6.71 -11.94
N MET A 50 5.56 5.70 -11.14
CA MET A 50 4.97 5.86 -9.82
C MET A 50 5.97 5.58 -8.68
N LEU A 51 7.16 5.06 -9.00
CA LEU A 51 8.06 4.54 -7.99
C LEU A 51 8.66 5.61 -7.10
N ASP A 52 9.00 6.78 -7.65
CA ASP A 52 9.52 7.92 -6.87
C ASP A 52 8.53 8.36 -5.78
N GLY A 53 7.23 8.36 -6.08
CA GLY A 53 6.19 8.67 -5.10
C GLY A 53 6.01 7.59 -4.04
N ILE A 54 6.19 6.31 -4.40
CA ILE A 54 6.13 5.19 -3.45
C ILE A 54 7.32 5.25 -2.50
N GLU A 55 8.53 5.40 -3.03
CA GLU A 55 9.76 5.55 -2.24
C GLU A 55 9.70 6.79 -1.35
N GLY A 56 9.13 7.90 -1.85
CA GLY A 56 8.89 9.11 -1.08
C GLY A 56 7.94 8.88 0.11
N ALA A 57 6.85 8.14 -0.10
CA ALA A 57 5.92 7.79 0.98
C ALA A 57 6.58 6.90 2.04
N ILE A 58 7.31 5.87 1.62
CA ILE A 58 8.02 4.95 2.53
C ILE A 58 9.09 5.70 3.31
N SER A 59 9.85 6.59 2.66
CA SER A 59 10.86 7.43 3.31
C SER A 59 10.25 8.40 4.33
N ALA A 60 9.02 8.85 4.10
CA ALA A 60 8.24 9.65 5.04
C ALA A 60 7.55 8.82 6.15
N SER A 61 7.86 7.52 6.25
CA SER A 61 7.24 6.58 7.19
C SER A 61 5.72 6.42 7.02
N ILE A 62 5.21 6.62 5.80
CA ILE A 62 3.80 6.41 5.45
C ILE A 62 3.65 4.98 4.89
N PRO A 63 2.83 4.12 5.51
CA PRO A 63 2.65 2.74 5.04
C PRO A 63 1.96 2.69 3.69
N VAL A 64 2.62 2.05 2.73
CA VAL A 64 2.07 1.76 1.40
C VAL A 64 1.67 0.30 1.35
N VAL A 65 0.36 0.04 1.29
CA VAL A 65 -0.20 -1.31 1.20
C VAL A 65 -0.76 -1.55 -0.19
N LEU A 66 -0.25 -2.58 -0.87
CA LEU A 66 -0.68 -2.98 -2.21
C LEU A 66 -2.04 -3.69 -2.14
N SER A 67 -2.96 -3.31 -3.02
CA SER A 67 -4.24 -3.99 -3.29
C SER A 67 -4.35 -4.24 -4.79
N SER A 68 -5.04 -5.31 -5.23
CA SER A 68 -5.24 -5.50 -6.66
C SER A 68 -6.46 -4.71 -7.15
N ARG A 69 -6.36 -4.12 -8.35
CA ARG A 69 -7.55 -3.66 -9.08
C ARG A 69 -8.44 -4.83 -9.54
N THR A 70 -7.87 -6.03 -9.68
CA THR A 70 -8.68 -7.23 -9.91
C THR A 70 -9.36 -7.57 -8.60
N MET A 71 -10.70 -7.57 -8.58
CA MET A 71 -11.51 -7.82 -7.37
C MET A 71 -11.28 -9.20 -6.73
N LYS A 72 -10.57 -10.09 -7.43
CA LYS A 72 -10.17 -11.43 -7.00
C LYS A 72 -8.76 -11.73 -7.48
N GLY A 73 -8.11 -12.67 -6.80
CA GLY A 73 -6.75 -13.11 -7.08
C GLY A 73 -5.81 -12.75 -5.93
N ARG A 74 -4.59 -13.31 -5.98
CA ARG A 74 -3.51 -13.01 -5.05
C ARG A 74 -2.35 -12.42 -5.84
N PHE A 75 -1.52 -11.62 -5.18
CA PHE A 75 -0.26 -11.20 -5.74
C PHE A 75 0.69 -12.38 -5.94
N LEU A 76 1.49 -12.28 -7.00
CA LEU A 76 2.74 -13.03 -7.05
C LEU A 76 3.68 -12.47 -5.99
N THR A 77 4.69 -13.23 -5.59
CA THR A 77 5.67 -12.76 -4.59
C THR A 77 7.12 -12.95 -4.98
N ASP A 78 7.42 -13.80 -5.95
CA ASP A 78 8.79 -14.10 -6.37
C ASP A 78 8.85 -14.60 -7.83
N THR A 79 8.04 -14.01 -8.72
CA THR A 79 8.00 -14.44 -10.14
C THR A 79 8.80 -13.51 -11.04
N TYR A 80 8.56 -12.20 -10.94
CA TYR A 80 9.18 -11.18 -11.76
C TYR A 80 10.01 -10.21 -10.91
N GLY A 81 11.22 -9.91 -11.40
CA GLY A 81 12.19 -9.04 -10.73
C GLY A 81 12.45 -7.71 -11.43
N PHE A 82 11.65 -7.33 -12.43
CA PHE A 82 11.82 -6.04 -13.10
C PHE A 82 11.36 -4.88 -12.19
N ILE A 83 11.81 -3.67 -12.52
CA ILE A 83 11.49 -2.46 -11.76
C ILE A 83 9.96 -2.23 -11.76
N GLY A 84 9.35 -2.15 -10.57
CA GLY A 84 7.89 -2.06 -10.40
C GLY A 84 7.13 -3.39 -10.41
N ALA A 85 7.84 -4.52 -10.50
CA ALA A 85 7.27 -5.85 -10.26
C ALA A 85 7.14 -6.14 -8.75
N GLU A 86 6.42 -7.20 -8.40
CA GLU A 86 6.11 -7.59 -7.03
C GLU A 86 7.35 -7.75 -6.16
N LYS A 87 8.42 -8.35 -6.69
CA LYS A 87 9.66 -8.59 -5.94
C LYS A 87 10.37 -7.29 -5.62
N TYR A 88 10.41 -6.38 -6.59
CA TYR A 88 10.98 -5.04 -6.41
C TYR A 88 10.17 -4.26 -5.37
N LEU A 89 8.84 -4.23 -5.49
CA LEU A 89 7.96 -3.52 -4.57
C LEU A 89 8.10 -4.03 -3.12
N ARG A 90 8.17 -5.34 -2.93
CA ARG A 90 8.39 -5.96 -1.62
C ARG A 90 9.75 -5.54 -1.04
N ASN A 91 10.81 -5.54 -1.85
CA ASN A 91 12.16 -5.16 -1.43
C ASN A 91 12.27 -3.69 -1.00
N ILE A 92 11.55 -2.78 -1.67
CA ILE A 92 11.54 -1.36 -1.27
C ILE A 92 10.61 -1.06 -0.09
N GLY A 93 9.90 -2.07 0.42
CA GLY A 93 9.13 -1.99 1.66
C GLY A 93 7.62 -1.89 1.51
N VAL A 94 7.07 -2.00 0.30
CA VAL A 94 5.62 -2.07 0.07
C VAL A 94 5.04 -3.31 0.74
N ILE A 95 3.94 -3.13 1.46
CA ILE A 95 3.24 -4.18 2.21
C ILE A 95 2.18 -4.83 1.32
N PHE A 96 2.07 -6.16 1.32
CA PHE A 96 1.14 -6.85 0.43
C PHE A 96 -0.20 -7.09 1.11
N GLY A 97 -1.28 -6.52 0.57
CA GLY A 97 -2.63 -6.56 1.15
C GLY A 97 -3.43 -7.84 0.90
N GLU A 98 -2.76 -8.99 0.70
CA GLU A 98 -3.39 -10.31 0.50
C GLU A 98 -4.32 -10.35 -0.73
N ASP A 99 -5.49 -10.99 -0.61
CA ASP A 99 -6.58 -11.02 -1.59
C ASP A 99 -7.71 -10.03 -1.26
N LEU A 100 -7.42 -9.04 -0.41
CA LEU A 100 -8.40 -8.04 0.03
C LEU A 100 -8.62 -6.96 -1.04
N THR A 101 -9.88 -6.54 -1.18
CA THR A 101 -10.21 -5.36 -1.98
C THR A 101 -9.64 -4.10 -1.34
N SER A 102 -9.36 -3.07 -2.13
CA SER A 102 -8.77 -1.81 -1.61
C SER A 102 -9.55 -1.18 -0.46
N GLN A 103 -10.87 -1.33 -0.41
CA GLN A 103 -11.72 -0.85 0.67
C GLN A 103 -11.48 -1.65 1.97
N LYS A 104 -11.32 -2.97 1.86
CA LYS A 104 -11.00 -3.84 3.01
C LYS A 104 -9.58 -3.59 3.50
N VAL A 105 -8.61 -3.44 2.58
CA VAL A 105 -7.23 -3.05 2.92
C VAL A 105 -7.22 -1.72 3.67
N ARG A 106 -7.92 -0.70 3.15
CA ARG A 106 -8.04 0.60 3.79
C ARG A 106 -8.61 0.49 5.21
N MET A 107 -9.67 -0.29 5.39
CA MET A 107 -10.28 -0.49 6.71
C MET A 107 -9.32 -1.19 7.68
N LYS A 108 -8.65 -2.26 7.24
CA LYS A 108 -7.65 -2.98 8.04
C LYS A 108 -6.50 -2.05 8.43
N LEU A 109 -5.99 -1.26 7.49
CA LEU A 109 -4.91 -0.30 7.75
C LEU A 109 -5.32 0.77 8.76
N LEU A 110 -6.51 1.36 8.63
CA LEU A 110 -7.04 2.33 9.61
C LEU A 110 -7.10 1.74 11.03
N VAL A 111 -7.59 0.51 11.17
CA VAL A 111 -7.65 -0.17 12.47
C VAL A 111 -6.25 -0.39 13.04
N LEU A 112 -5.29 -0.87 12.23
CA LEU A 112 -3.93 -1.11 12.68
C LEU A 112 -3.21 0.20 13.09
N LEU A 113 -3.39 1.27 12.31
CA LEU A 113 -2.86 2.61 12.62
C LEU A 113 -3.46 3.16 13.92
N SER A 114 -4.77 2.97 14.16
CA SER A 114 -5.45 3.44 15.38
C SER A 114 -4.95 2.79 16.66
N THR A 115 -4.22 1.68 16.54
CA THR A 115 -3.62 0.96 17.67
C THR A 115 -2.13 1.26 17.86
N GLU A 116 -1.60 2.30 17.21
CA GLU A 116 -0.20 2.74 17.32
C GLU A 116 0.83 1.64 16.99
N ARG A 117 0.46 0.71 16.10
CA ARG A 117 1.36 -0.36 15.66
C ARG A 117 2.52 0.18 14.83
N SER A 118 3.69 -0.40 15.05
CA SER A 118 4.88 -0.17 14.21
C SER A 118 4.66 -0.63 12.77
N PHE A 119 5.51 -0.15 11.88
CA PHE A 119 5.48 -0.50 10.46
C PHE A 119 5.63 -2.01 10.24
N GLU A 120 6.49 -2.65 11.03
CA GLU A 120 6.76 -4.08 11.03
C GLU A 120 5.54 -4.88 11.50
N GLU A 121 4.84 -4.42 12.53
CA GLU A 121 3.60 -5.05 12.99
C GLU A 121 2.48 -4.91 11.97
N ILE A 122 2.35 -3.73 11.32
CA ILE A 122 1.39 -3.53 10.23
C ILE A 122 1.70 -4.52 9.09
N ARG A 123 2.96 -4.61 8.66
CA ARG A 123 3.39 -5.57 7.65
C ARG A 123 3.06 -7.01 8.07
N HIS A 124 3.42 -7.39 9.29
CA HIS A 124 3.13 -8.73 9.81
C HIS A 124 1.63 -9.05 9.78
N GLU A 125 0.77 -8.15 10.23
CA GLU A 125 -0.68 -8.34 10.25
C GLU A 125 -1.29 -8.49 8.85
N PHE A 126 -0.70 -7.83 7.85
CA PHE A 126 -1.07 -8.03 6.45
C PHE A 126 -0.53 -9.32 5.86
N GLU A 127 0.65 -9.78 6.26
CA GLU A 127 1.34 -10.83 5.50
C GLU A 127 1.31 -12.22 6.14
N LYS A 128 1.04 -12.30 7.45
CA LYS A 128 1.19 -13.51 8.28
C LYS A 128 0.47 -14.78 7.78
N ASN A 129 -0.59 -14.63 6.98
CA ASN A 129 -1.38 -15.77 6.51
C ASN A 129 -1.06 -16.19 5.08
N TYR A 130 -0.40 -15.35 4.27
CA TYR A 130 -0.28 -15.55 2.83
C TYR A 130 1.13 -15.46 2.29
N TYR A 131 2.03 -14.76 2.99
CA TYR A 131 3.38 -14.50 2.52
C TYR A 131 4.36 -14.94 3.61
N LYS A 132 5.24 -15.87 3.25
CA LYS A 132 6.30 -16.40 4.13
C LYS A 132 7.61 -15.68 3.86
#